data_AF-A0A2E1KBF7-F1
#
_entry.id   AF-A0A2E1KBF7-F1
#
_cell.length_a   1.000
_cell.length_b   1.000
_cell.length_c   1.000
_cell.angle_alpha   90.00
_cell.angle_beta   90.00
_cell.angle_gamma   90.00
#
_symmetry.space_group_name_H-M   'P 1'
#
loop_
_entity.id
_entity.type
_entity.pdbx_description
1 polymer ?
#
loop_
_entity_poly.entity_id
_entity_poly.type
_entity_poly.pdbx_seq_one_letter_code
_entity_poly.pdbx_strand_id
1 'polypeptide(L)'
;LEDLEPILRKHKTFSLEELDRLQSRIIIEKLRVKSDIFSEHELTRMWKNTIKSQRMNCEVVEIFALKFFSINLQSKAREIIEFCQAHEWSDDLVLLYGTMDFREEKDLIEALASAERWLEKAPDNHLIMLTLARLSIRLKLWGKARDYYKASIGAMPTAAAFAELSFLLKGLEDLTGCAAAQKELYKVSNIGLQNLSFPVLLPEENKKVSSNNLFNF
;
A
#
# COMPACT_ATOMS: atom_id res chain seq x y z
N LEU A 1 3.23 29.99 10.03
CA LEU A 1 3.03 29.80 8.56
C LEU A 1 1.55 29.89 8.19
N GLU A 2 0.62 29.34 8.99
CA GLU A 2 -0.82 29.67 8.87
C GLU A 2 -1.06 31.19 8.97
N ASP A 3 -0.36 31.88 9.88
CA ASP A 3 -0.46 33.35 10.02
C ASP A 3 0.16 34.14 8.85
N LEU A 4 0.97 33.49 8.00
CA LEU A 4 1.69 34.16 6.90
C LEU A 4 0.99 33.98 5.55
N GLU A 5 0.06 33.03 5.43
CA GLU A 5 -0.70 32.78 4.20
C GLU A 5 -1.46 34.02 3.67
N PRO A 6 -2.24 34.76 4.47
CA PRO A 6 -2.94 35.93 3.96
C PRO A 6 -1.97 37.04 3.51
N ILE A 7 -0.78 37.11 4.11
CA ILE A 7 0.27 38.07 3.74
C ILE A 7 0.90 37.67 2.40
N LEU A 8 1.24 36.39 2.22
CA LEU A 8 1.83 35.87 0.99
C LEU A 8 0.86 35.95 -0.21
N ARG A 9 -0.44 35.67 0.02
CA ARG A 9 -1.49 35.85 -0.99
C ARG A 9 -1.67 37.32 -1.40
N LYS A 10 -1.60 38.24 -0.42
CA LYS A 10 -1.81 39.68 -0.65
C LYS A 10 -0.67 40.34 -1.44
N HIS A 11 0.56 39.85 -1.30
CA HIS A 11 1.73 40.39 -1.98
C HIS A 11 1.97 39.85 -3.40
N LYS A 12 1.11 38.93 -3.91
CA LYS A 12 1.20 38.31 -5.26
C LYS A 12 2.59 37.74 -5.61
N THR A 13 3.42 37.45 -4.61
CA THR A 13 4.77 36.93 -4.79
C THR A 13 4.78 35.46 -5.20
N PHE A 14 3.66 34.76 -5.04
CA PHE A 14 3.48 33.37 -5.42
C PHE A 14 2.13 33.17 -6.14
N SER A 15 2.11 32.27 -7.12
CA SER A 15 0.88 31.75 -7.71
C SER A 15 0.12 30.88 -6.71
N LEU A 16 -1.17 30.62 -6.97
CA LEU A 16 -1.97 29.72 -6.13
C LEU A 16 -1.38 28.30 -6.08
N GLU A 17 -0.82 27.82 -7.19
CA GLU A 17 -0.18 26.52 -7.29
C GLU A 17 1.12 26.44 -6.48
N GLU A 18 1.91 27.51 -6.47
CA GLU A 18 3.15 27.59 -5.69
C GLU A 18 2.88 27.61 -4.19
N LEU A 19 1.83 28.33 -3.78
CA LEU A 19 1.36 28.33 -2.39
C LEU A 19 0.87 26.95 -1.96
N ASP A 20 0.05 26.29 -2.77
CA ASP A 20 -0.45 24.95 -2.48
C ASP A 20 0.70 23.94 -2.36
N ARG A 21 1.69 23.99 -3.27
CA ARG A 21 2.91 23.15 -3.19
C ARG A 21 3.71 23.40 -1.92
N LEU A 22 3.91 24.67 -1.55
CA LEU A 22 4.64 25.02 -0.33
C LEU A 22 3.91 24.51 0.92
N GLN A 23 2.58 24.66 0.97
CA GLN A 23 1.78 24.17 2.08
C GLN A 23 1.78 22.64 2.18
N SER A 24 1.65 21.91 1.07
CA SER A 24 1.82 20.45 1.04
C SER A 24 3.15 20.03 1.65
N ARG A 25 4.24 20.70 1.26
CA ARG A 25 5.57 20.43 1.80
C ARG A 25 5.66 20.70 3.29
N ILE A 26 5.07 21.80 3.78
CA ILE A 26 5.03 22.10 5.21
C ILE A 26 4.28 21.00 5.99
N ILE A 27 3.17 20.50 5.45
CA ILE A 27 2.40 19.41 6.09
C ILE A 27 3.24 18.13 6.14
N ILE A 28 3.88 17.75 5.03
CA ILE A 28 4.74 16.58 4.94
C ILE A 28 5.88 16.69 5.96
N GLU A 29 6.59 17.82 6.01
CA GLU A 29 7.68 18.03 6.97
C GLU A 29 7.19 18.00 8.42
N LYS A 30 6.03 18.61 8.72
CA LYS A 30 5.42 18.52 10.07
C LYS A 30 5.13 17.07 10.47
N LEU A 31 4.61 16.26 9.55
CA LEU A 31 4.31 14.85 9.80
C LEU A 31 5.58 13.99 9.91
N ARG A 32 6.65 14.32 9.17
CA ARG A 32 7.94 13.61 9.22
C ARG A 32 8.73 13.94 10.49
N VAL A 33 8.80 15.23 10.87
CA VAL A 33 9.62 15.72 12.00
C VAL A 33 9.06 15.29 13.36
N LYS A 34 7.73 15.17 13.51
CA LYS A 34 7.14 14.69 14.77
C LYS A 34 7.45 13.19 14.92
N SER A 35 8.49 12.89 15.71
CA SER A 35 8.90 11.54 16.10
C SER A 35 7.95 10.89 17.09
N ASP A 36 7.15 11.69 17.79
CA ASP A 36 6.16 11.21 18.75
C ASP A 36 4.97 10.57 18.05
N ILE A 37 4.43 9.52 18.68
CA ILE A 37 3.18 8.89 18.26
C ILE A 37 2.08 9.96 18.31
N PHE A 38 1.51 10.29 17.15
CA PHE A 38 0.36 11.17 17.09
C PHE A 38 -0.81 10.54 17.84
N SER A 39 -1.54 11.33 18.62
CA SER A 39 -2.86 10.86 19.07
C SER A 39 -3.83 10.82 17.88
N GLU A 40 -4.82 9.93 17.94
CA GLU A 40 -5.93 9.88 16.97
C GLU A 40 -6.57 11.27 16.77
N HIS A 41 -6.82 11.99 17.86
CA HIS A 41 -7.46 13.30 17.81
C HIS A 41 -6.59 14.35 17.11
N GLU A 42 -5.29 14.36 17.36
CA GLU A 42 -4.36 15.27 16.67
C GLU A 42 -4.31 15.00 15.18
N LEU A 43 -4.11 13.74 14.79
CA LEU A 43 -3.95 13.38 13.38
C LEU A 43 -5.25 13.60 12.59
N THR A 44 -6.39 13.24 13.20
CA THR A 44 -7.71 13.49 12.62
C THR A 44 -7.99 14.99 12.48
N ARG A 45 -7.59 15.81 13.46
CA ARG A 45 -7.73 17.28 13.39
C ARG A 45 -6.86 17.85 12.27
N MET A 46 -5.60 17.42 12.17
CA MET A 46 -4.69 17.86 11.11
C MET A 46 -5.25 17.52 9.72
N TRP A 47 -5.75 16.30 9.53
CA TRP A 47 -6.39 15.90 8.28
C TRP A 47 -7.64 16.74 7.97
N LYS A 48 -8.51 16.97 8.96
CA LYS A 48 -9.71 17.81 8.82
C LYS A 48 -9.39 19.27 8.47
N ASN A 49 -8.24 19.79 8.89
CA ASN A 49 -7.79 21.15 8.57
C ASN A 49 -7.02 21.23 7.24
N THR A 50 -6.61 20.09 6.67
CA THR A 50 -5.97 20.03 5.35
C THR A 50 -6.99 20.39 4.27
N ILE A 51 -6.65 21.29 3.35
CA ILE A 51 -7.56 21.75 2.30
C ILE A 51 -7.74 20.70 1.20
N LYS A 52 -8.80 20.85 0.39
CA LYS A 52 -9.17 19.85 -0.63
C LYS A 52 -8.03 19.55 -1.63
N SER A 53 -7.30 20.56 -2.11
CA SER A 53 -6.20 20.35 -3.07
C SER A 53 -5.08 19.49 -2.47
N GLN A 54 -4.75 19.71 -1.19
CA GLN A 54 -3.75 18.91 -0.47
C GLN A 54 -4.23 17.50 -0.16
N ARG A 55 -5.53 17.29 0.09
CA ARG A 55 -6.11 15.94 0.27
C ARG A 55 -6.12 15.11 -1.01
N MET A 56 -5.89 15.74 -2.16
CA MET A 56 -5.73 15.08 -3.47
C MET A 56 -4.26 14.97 -3.88
N ASN A 57 -3.34 15.49 -3.09
CA ASN A 57 -1.91 15.36 -3.33
C ASN A 57 -1.45 14.00 -2.80
N CYS A 58 -0.99 13.12 -3.69
CA CYS A 58 -0.66 11.74 -3.33
C CYS A 58 0.45 11.62 -2.28
N GLU A 59 1.47 12.48 -2.31
CA GLU A 59 2.56 12.48 -1.31
C GLU A 59 2.03 12.87 0.09
N VAL A 60 1.14 13.87 0.17
CA VAL A 60 0.49 14.24 1.43
C VAL A 60 -0.34 13.07 1.98
N VAL A 61 -1.13 12.44 1.11
CA VAL A 61 -2.00 11.30 1.46
C VAL A 61 -1.18 10.11 1.92
N GLU A 62 -0.07 9.80 1.25
CA GLU A 62 0.84 8.71 1.61
C GLU A 62 1.34 8.85 3.06
N ILE A 63 1.87 10.03 3.41
CA ILE A 63 2.39 10.29 4.76
C ILE A 63 1.27 10.23 5.81
N PHE A 64 0.10 10.82 5.53
CA PHE A 64 -1.05 10.69 6.44
C PHE A 64 -1.48 9.24 6.61
N ALA A 65 -1.54 8.46 5.54
CA ALA A 65 -1.97 7.08 5.55
C ALA A 65 -1.02 6.21 6.37
N LEU A 66 0.29 6.39 6.20
CA LEU A 66 1.33 5.75 7.03
C LEU A 66 1.19 6.13 8.52
N LYS A 67 0.88 7.40 8.82
CA LYS A 67 0.67 7.84 10.21
C LYS A 67 -0.61 7.27 10.81
N PHE A 68 -1.73 7.27 10.08
CA PHE A 68 -2.98 6.65 10.52
C PHE A 68 -2.78 5.15 10.77
N PHE A 69 -2.05 4.49 9.88
CA PHE A 69 -1.69 3.09 10.03
C PHE A 69 -0.86 2.83 11.30
N SER A 70 0.15 3.69 11.58
CA SER A 70 1.00 3.56 12.78
C SER A 70 0.26 3.69 14.11
N ILE A 71 -0.94 4.28 14.10
CA ILE A 71 -1.78 4.47 15.30
C ILE A 71 -3.04 3.58 15.29
N ASN A 72 -3.05 2.53 14.47
CA ASN A 72 -4.14 1.57 14.34
C ASN A 72 -5.47 2.15 13.87
N LEU A 73 -5.41 3.12 12.95
CA LEU A 73 -6.58 3.66 12.25
C LEU A 73 -6.56 3.26 10.77
N GLN A 74 -6.57 1.95 10.53
CA GLN A 74 -6.48 1.36 9.19
C GLN A 74 -7.63 1.81 8.28
N SER A 75 -8.87 1.86 8.79
CA SER A 75 -10.04 2.29 8.02
C SER A 75 -9.91 3.74 7.57
N LYS A 76 -9.32 4.63 8.40
CA LYS A 76 -9.02 6.01 8.01
C LYS A 76 -7.96 6.07 6.92
N ALA A 77 -6.88 5.30 7.05
CA ALA A 77 -5.83 5.22 6.04
C ALA A 77 -6.39 4.74 4.68
N ARG A 78 -7.28 3.74 4.71
CA ARG A 78 -8.02 3.24 3.56
C ARG A 78 -8.85 4.34 2.88
N GLU A 79 -9.73 4.98 3.65
CA GLU A 79 -10.65 6.02 3.17
C GLU A 79 -9.92 7.14 2.43
N ILE A 80 -8.79 7.62 2.98
CA ILE A 80 -8.06 8.74 2.38
C ILE A 80 -7.31 8.33 1.11
N ILE A 81 -6.79 7.10 1.03
CA ILE A 81 -6.17 6.58 -0.18
C ILE A 81 -7.23 6.41 -1.27
N GLU A 82 -8.36 5.79 -0.95
CA GLU A 82 -9.47 5.60 -1.89
C GLU A 82 -10.00 6.92 -2.43
N PHE A 83 -10.15 7.92 -1.56
CA PHE A 83 -10.53 9.26 -1.97
C PHE A 83 -9.51 9.89 -2.92
N CYS A 84 -8.21 9.78 -2.63
CA CYS A 84 -7.16 10.32 -3.48
C CYS A 84 -7.16 9.63 -4.85
N GLN A 85 -7.14 8.30 -4.89
CA GLN A 85 -7.11 7.50 -6.12
C GLN A 85 -8.34 7.71 -7.02
N ALA A 86 -9.46 8.15 -6.44
CA ALA A 86 -10.63 8.52 -7.21
C ALA A 86 -10.42 9.79 -8.06
N HIS A 87 -9.49 10.67 -7.65
CA HIS A 87 -9.26 11.99 -8.25
C HIS A 87 -7.90 12.11 -8.94
N GLU A 88 -6.83 11.63 -8.29
CA GLU A 88 -5.46 11.67 -8.77
C GLU A 88 -4.86 10.27 -8.61
N TRP A 89 -4.49 9.65 -9.73
CA TRP A 89 -3.94 8.30 -9.75
C TRP A 89 -2.49 8.29 -9.26
N SER A 90 -2.15 7.38 -8.35
CA SER A 90 -0.78 7.15 -7.89
C SER A 90 -0.47 5.68 -7.69
N ASP A 91 0.53 5.21 -8.42
CA ASP A 91 1.06 3.86 -8.29
C ASP A 91 1.67 3.57 -6.91
N ASP A 92 2.30 4.58 -6.30
CA ASP A 92 2.85 4.48 -4.94
C ASP A 92 1.74 4.25 -3.90
N LEU A 93 0.61 4.97 -4.03
CA LEU A 93 -0.55 4.74 -3.18
C LEU A 93 -1.19 3.37 -3.41
N VAL A 94 -1.22 2.86 -4.65
CA VAL A 94 -1.69 1.49 -4.94
C VAL A 94 -0.83 0.47 -4.21
N LEU A 95 0.50 0.62 -4.28
CA LEU A 95 1.45 -0.28 -3.62
C LEU A 95 1.30 -0.21 -2.10
N LEU A 96 1.28 1.00 -1.53
CA LEU A 96 1.10 1.21 -0.09
C LEU A 96 -0.17 0.51 0.39
N TYR A 97 -1.28 0.70 -0.31
CA TYR A 97 -2.57 0.09 0.01
C TYR A 97 -2.50 -1.45 0.08
N GLY A 98 -1.78 -2.07 -0.85
CA GLY A 98 -1.56 -3.51 -0.87
C GLY A 98 -0.68 -4.04 0.26
N THR A 99 0.07 -3.18 0.95
CA THR A 99 0.92 -3.54 2.11
C THR A 99 0.21 -3.37 3.46
N MET A 100 -0.86 -2.57 3.53
CA MET A 100 -1.59 -2.31 4.77
C MET A 100 -2.18 -3.59 5.39
N ASP A 101 -1.95 -3.74 6.69
CA ASP A 101 -2.53 -4.81 7.50
C ASP A 101 -3.89 -4.38 8.07
N PHE A 102 -4.97 -4.66 7.33
CA PHE A 102 -6.34 -4.41 7.76
C PHE A 102 -6.75 -5.39 8.85
N ARG A 103 -7.01 -4.89 10.06
CA ARG A 103 -7.31 -5.72 11.24
C ARG A 103 -8.68 -6.40 11.17
N GLU A 104 -9.65 -5.73 10.57
CA GLU A 104 -11.01 -6.26 10.41
C GLU A 104 -11.17 -6.89 9.02
N GLU A 105 -11.70 -8.11 8.98
CA GLU A 105 -11.98 -8.82 7.72
C GLU A 105 -12.91 -8.00 6.81
N LYS A 106 -13.88 -7.29 7.39
CA LYS A 106 -14.78 -6.39 6.67
C LYS A 106 -14.00 -5.29 5.92
N ASP A 107 -13.04 -4.64 6.59
CA ASP A 107 -12.21 -3.60 5.97
C ASP A 107 -11.36 -4.17 4.84
N LEU A 108 -10.86 -5.39 4.99
CA LEU A 108 -10.08 -6.07 3.96
C LEU A 108 -10.93 -6.45 2.73
N ILE A 109 -12.19 -6.88 2.94
CA ILE A 109 -13.14 -7.15 1.85
C ILE A 109 -13.48 -5.87 1.10
N GLU A 110 -13.78 -4.79 1.82
CA GLU A 110 -14.02 -3.47 1.22
C GLU A 110 -12.79 -2.99 0.46
N ALA A 111 -11.60 -3.22 1.01
CA ALA A 111 -10.35 -2.84 0.36
C ALA A 111 -10.11 -3.59 -0.95
N LEU A 112 -10.34 -4.89 -0.97
CA LEU A 112 -10.26 -5.69 -2.20
C LEU A 112 -11.25 -5.16 -3.24
N ALA A 113 -12.51 -4.92 -2.86
CA ALA A 113 -13.53 -4.42 -3.78
C ALA A 113 -13.19 -3.04 -4.35
N SER A 114 -12.63 -2.13 -3.54
CA SER A 114 -12.14 -0.82 -3.99
C SER A 114 -11.00 -0.95 -4.99
N ALA A 115 -10.00 -1.80 -4.70
CA ALA A 115 -8.87 -2.04 -5.59
C ALA A 115 -9.29 -2.70 -6.92
N GLU A 116 -10.33 -3.54 -6.93
CA GLU A 116 -10.85 -4.14 -8.16
C GLU A 116 -11.48 -3.11 -9.09
N ARG A 117 -12.17 -2.11 -8.53
CA ARG A 117 -12.68 -0.97 -9.32
C ARG A 117 -11.55 -0.12 -9.90
N TRP A 118 -10.40 -0.06 -9.24
CA TRP A 118 -9.24 0.63 -9.79
C TRP A 118 -8.66 -0.09 -11.00
N LEU A 119 -8.73 -1.43 -11.05
CA LEU A 119 -8.29 -2.22 -12.19
C LEU A 119 -9.08 -1.86 -13.46
N GLU A 120 -10.37 -1.52 -13.35
CA GLU A 120 -11.16 -1.04 -14.50
C GLU A 120 -10.61 0.26 -15.11
N LYS A 121 -9.99 1.12 -14.29
CA LYS A 121 -9.38 2.38 -14.74
C LYS A 121 -7.99 2.20 -15.33
N ALA A 122 -7.27 1.16 -14.89
CA ALA A 122 -5.88 0.91 -15.25
C ALA A 122 -5.65 -0.60 -15.45
N PRO A 123 -6.25 -1.20 -16.50
CA PRO A 123 -6.32 -2.65 -16.69
C PRO A 123 -4.96 -3.31 -16.94
N ASP A 124 -3.98 -2.57 -17.45
CA ASP A 124 -2.64 -3.08 -17.76
C ASP A 124 -1.61 -2.76 -16.66
N ASN A 125 -2.03 -2.16 -15.54
CA ASN A 125 -1.12 -1.74 -14.49
C ASN A 125 -0.76 -2.92 -13.57
N HIS A 126 0.48 -3.40 -13.73
CA HIS A 126 1.00 -4.52 -12.97
C HIS A 126 1.00 -4.31 -11.45
N LEU A 127 1.05 -3.07 -10.96
CA LEU A 127 1.07 -2.74 -9.54
C LEU A 127 -0.30 -2.93 -8.88
N ILE A 128 -1.39 -2.63 -9.60
CA ILE A 128 -2.75 -2.92 -9.12
C ILE A 128 -2.95 -4.42 -9.00
N MET A 129 -2.51 -5.18 -10.01
CA MET A 129 -2.59 -6.64 -9.98
C MET A 129 -1.80 -7.22 -8.81
N LEU A 130 -0.59 -6.69 -8.54
CA LEU A 130 0.20 -7.09 -7.38
C LEU A 130 -0.52 -6.77 -6.06
N THR A 131 -1.10 -5.58 -5.93
CA THR A 131 -1.90 -5.18 -4.77
C THR A 131 -3.13 -6.06 -4.57
N LEU A 132 -3.86 -6.37 -5.64
CA LEU A 132 -5.01 -7.28 -5.62
C LEU A 132 -4.62 -8.70 -5.19
N ALA A 133 -3.46 -9.18 -5.65
CA ALA A 133 -2.93 -10.47 -5.23
C ALA A 133 -2.65 -10.48 -3.72
N ARG A 134 -1.99 -9.44 -3.18
CA ARG A 134 -1.70 -9.31 -1.74
C ARG A 134 -2.95 -9.23 -0.88
N LEU A 135 -3.96 -8.48 -1.29
CA LEU A 135 -5.25 -8.42 -0.58
C LEU A 135 -5.97 -9.78 -0.63
N SER A 136 -5.93 -10.46 -1.78
CA SER A 136 -6.51 -11.80 -1.96
C SER A 136 -5.81 -12.86 -1.10
N ILE A 137 -4.49 -12.79 -0.93
CA ILE A 137 -3.72 -13.66 -0.01
C ILE A 137 -4.26 -13.53 1.42
N ARG A 138 -4.44 -12.30 1.90
CA ARG A 138 -4.91 -12.06 3.28
C ARG A 138 -6.34 -12.57 3.50
N LEU A 139 -7.19 -12.50 2.47
CA LEU A 139 -8.54 -13.10 2.48
C LEU A 139 -8.54 -14.61 2.20
N LYS A 140 -7.37 -15.25 2.08
CA LYS A 140 -7.23 -16.68 1.77
C LYS A 140 -7.87 -17.08 0.43
N LEU A 141 -8.01 -16.13 -0.50
CA LEU A 141 -8.52 -16.34 -1.86
C LEU A 141 -7.38 -16.81 -2.76
N TRP A 142 -6.81 -17.97 -2.46
CA TRP A 142 -5.55 -18.44 -3.05
C TRP A 142 -5.56 -18.53 -4.58
N GLY A 143 -6.64 -19.04 -5.17
CA GLY A 143 -6.79 -19.11 -6.62
C GLY A 143 -6.76 -17.73 -7.26
N LYS A 144 -7.54 -16.79 -6.70
CA LYS A 144 -7.62 -15.40 -7.16
C LYS A 144 -6.28 -14.68 -7.00
N ALA A 145 -5.60 -14.87 -5.87
CA ALA A 145 -4.26 -14.34 -5.65
C ALA A 145 -3.26 -14.85 -6.69
N ARG A 146 -3.26 -16.16 -6.98
CA ARG A 146 -2.41 -16.76 -8.00
C ARG A 146 -2.66 -16.15 -9.37
N ASP A 147 -3.92 -15.95 -9.74
CA ASP A 147 -4.30 -15.40 -11.04
C ASP A 147 -3.87 -13.94 -11.16
N TYR A 148 -4.05 -13.13 -10.11
CA TYR A 148 -3.55 -11.76 -10.07
C TYR A 148 -2.02 -11.65 -10.09
N TYR A 149 -1.28 -12.53 -9.39
CA TYR A 149 0.18 -12.56 -9.50
C TYR A 149 0.64 -12.89 -10.93
N LYS A 150 -0.01 -13.88 -11.57
CA LYS A 150 0.30 -14.24 -12.97
C LYS A 150 -0.01 -13.09 -13.93
N ALA A 151 -1.13 -12.39 -13.73
CA ALA A 151 -1.49 -11.22 -14.51
C ALA A 151 -0.44 -10.09 -14.33
N SER A 152 -0.06 -9.80 -13.08
CA SER A 152 0.99 -8.82 -12.76
C SER A 152 2.30 -9.14 -13.47
N ILE A 153 2.76 -10.40 -13.39
CA ILE A 153 3.97 -10.89 -14.07
C ILE A 153 3.84 -10.79 -15.60
N GLY A 154 2.66 -11.10 -16.14
CA GLY A 154 2.37 -11.00 -17.57
C GLY A 154 2.46 -9.56 -18.09
N ALA A 155 2.02 -8.59 -17.30
CA ALA A 155 2.11 -7.16 -17.62
C ALA A 155 3.53 -6.63 -17.43
N MET A 156 4.15 -6.89 -16.27
CA MET A 156 5.55 -6.54 -16.00
C MET A 156 6.17 -7.56 -15.03
N PRO A 157 7.17 -8.36 -15.48
CA PRO A 157 7.88 -9.27 -14.60
C PRO A 157 8.65 -8.51 -13.52
N THR A 158 8.34 -8.75 -12.25
CA THR A 158 9.02 -8.13 -11.10
C THR A 158 9.49 -9.17 -10.10
N ALA A 159 10.58 -8.87 -9.39
CA ALA A 159 11.09 -9.74 -8.34
C ALA A 159 10.04 -9.97 -7.22
N ALA A 160 9.31 -8.93 -6.82
CA ALA A 160 8.25 -9.05 -5.82
C ALA A 160 7.15 -10.04 -6.24
N ALA A 161 6.62 -9.90 -7.46
CA ALA A 161 5.55 -10.78 -7.94
C ALA A 161 6.00 -12.25 -8.06
N PHE A 162 7.22 -12.51 -8.55
CA PHE A 162 7.74 -13.89 -8.60
C PHE A 162 8.01 -14.48 -7.21
N ALA A 163 8.58 -13.70 -6.30
CA ALA A 163 8.85 -14.14 -4.94
C ALA A 163 7.54 -14.51 -4.23
N GLU A 164 6.57 -13.59 -4.21
CA GLU A 164 5.28 -13.78 -3.55
C GLU A 164 4.46 -14.93 -4.19
N LEU A 165 4.48 -15.07 -5.53
CA LEU A 165 3.87 -16.22 -6.21
C LEU A 165 4.54 -17.54 -5.81
N SER A 166 5.88 -17.57 -5.73
CA SER A 166 6.60 -18.80 -5.35
C SER A 166 6.23 -19.27 -3.94
N PHE A 167 6.03 -18.33 -3.01
CA PHE A 167 5.58 -18.61 -1.65
C PHE A 167 4.15 -19.17 -1.63
N LEU A 168 3.23 -18.55 -2.38
CA LEU A 168 1.87 -19.06 -2.53
C LEU A 168 1.86 -20.49 -3.10
N LEU A 169 2.59 -20.74 -4.19
CA LEU A 169 2.63 -22.05 -4.84
C LEU A 169 3.23 -23.12 -3.93
N LYS A 170 4.25 -22.77 -3.15
CA LYS A 170 4.82 -23.67 -2.12
C LYS A 170 3.75 -24.08 -1.11
N GLY A 171 2.99 -23.13 -0.56
CA GLY A 171 1.92 -23.41 0.40
C GLY A 171 0.72 -24.15 -0.19
N LEU A 172 0.56 -24.12 -1.53
CA LEU A 172 -0.42 -24.93 -2.26
C LEU A 172 0.13 -26.32 -2.68
N GLU A 173 1.32 -26.69 -2.21
CA GLU A 173 2.02 -27.94 -2.56
C GLU A 173 2.35 -28.06 -4.08
N ASP A 174 2.26 -26.97 -4.87
CA ASP A 174 2.70 -26.90 -6.27
C ASP A 174 4.20 -26.58 -6.34
N LEU A 175 5.01 -27.60 -6.07
CA LEU A 175 6.47 -27.49 -6.04
C LEU A 175 7.06 -27.21 -7.43
N THR A 176 6.42 -27.70 -8.49
CA THR A 176 6.83 -27.45 -9.88
C THR A 176 6.70 -25.99 -10.27
N GLY A 177 5.53 -25.39 -10.00
CA GLY A 177 5.28 -23.97 -10.24
C GLY A 177 6.13 -23.08 -9.32
N CYS A 178 6.33 -23.48 -8.06
CA CYS A 178 7.22 -22.80 -7.13
C CYS A 178 8.66 -22.72 -7.67
N ALA A 179 9.23 -23.86 -8.10
CA ALA A 179 10.59 -23.90 -8.65
C ALA A 179 10.72 -23.08 -9.94
N ALA A 180 9.70 -23.09 -10.80
CA ALA A 180 9.67 -22.25 -12.00
C ALA A 180 9.66 -20.75 -11.66
N ALA A 181 8.81 -20.32 -10.72
CA ALA A 181 8.76 -18.93 -10.26
C ALA A 181 10.08 -18.48 -9.62
N GLN A 182 10.73 -19.33 -8.82
CA GLN A 182 12.05 -19.05 -8.25
C GLN A 182 13.13 -18.91 -9.32
N LYS A 183 13.11 -19.77 -10.34
CA LYS A 183 14.05 -19.67 -11.46
C LYS A 183 13.92 -18.34 -12.19
N GLU A 184 12.70 -17.87 -12.44
CA GLU A 184 12.47 -16.55 -13.06
C GLU A 184 12.84 -15.41 -12.12
N LEU A 185 12.57 -15.54 -10.81
CA LEU A 185 13.01 -14.59 -9.79
C LEU A 185 14.52 -14.34 -9.88
N TYR A 186 15.35 -15.39 -9.96
CA TYR A 186 16.81 -15.24 -10.07
C TYR A 186 17.26 -14.47 -11.32
N LYS A 187 16.51 -14.52 -12.41
CA LYS A 187 16.81 -13.75 -13.63
C LYS A 187 16.52 -12.27 -13.44
N VAL A 188 15.41 -11.95 -12.76
CA VAL A 188 14.95 -10.57 -12.56
C VAL A 188 15.65 -9.91 -11.35
N SER A 189 16.02 -10.68 -10.33
CA SER A 189 16.66 -10.15 -9.10
C SER A 189 18.12 -9.71 -9.29
N ASN A 190 18.78 -10.16 -10.36
CA ASN A 190 20.06 -9.60 -10.80
C ASN A 190 19.97 -8.10 -11.21
N ILE A 191 18.77 -7.51 -11.20
CA ILE A 191 18.50 -6.09 -11.50
C ILE A 191 18.20 -5.25 -10.23
N GLY A 192 18.36 -5.80 -9.01
CA GLY A 192 18.34 -5.04 -7.76
C GLY A 192 17.13 -5.31 -6.85
N LEU A 193 17.42 -5.69 -5.61
CA LEU A 193 16.45 -6.13 -4.58
C LEU A 193 15.96 -4.98 -3.70
N GLN A 194 15.29 -3.98 -4.26
CA GLN A 194 14.62 -2.94 -3.46
C GLN A 194 13.11 -3.21 -3.46
N ASN A 195 12.51 -3.38 -2.28
CA ASN A 195 11.07 -3.60 -2.00
C ASN A 195 10.54 -5.04 -1.95
N LEU A 196 11.14 -5.90 -1.10
CA LEU A 196 10.47 -7.10 -0.60
C LEU A 196 9.91 -6.83 0.80
N SER A 197 8.68 -6.32 0.90
CA SER A 197 7.91 -6.30 2.15
C SER A 197 6.88 -7.43 2.11
N PHE A 198 7.11 -8.50 2.87
CA PHE A 198 6.25 -9.68 2.92
C PHE A 198 5.25 -9.61 4.08
N PRO A 199 3.93 -9.72 3.84
CA PRO A 199 3.00 -10.28 4.81
C PRO A 199 2.96 -11.81 4.62
N VAL A 200 3.55 -12.57 5.55
CA VAL A 200 3.48 -14.03 5.56
C VAL A 200 2.12 -14.45 6.12
N LEU A 201 1.16 -14.72 5.24
CA LEU A 201 0.00 -15.57 5.54
C LEU A 201 -0.05 -16.68 4.50
N LEU A 202 0.69 -17.75 4.78
CA LEU A 202 0.71 -18.95 3.95
C LEU A 202 -0.44 -19.89 4.31
N PRO A 203 -0.94 -20.72 3.36
CA PRO A 203 -2.00 -21.70 3.59
C PRO A 203 -1.76 -22.79 4.67
N GLU A 204 -0.62 -22.81 5.38
CA GLU A 204 -0.23 -23.94 6.24
C GLU A 204 -0.82 -23.98 7.66
N GLU A 205 -1.68 -23.04 8.09
CA GLU A 205 -2.20 -23.08 9.47
C GLU A 205 -3.33 -24.10 9.75
N ASN A 206 -3.74 -24.93 8.78
CA ASN A 206 -4.89 -25.85 8.96
C ASN A 206 -4.57 -27.35 9.04
N LYS A 207 -3.30 -27.76 9.14
CA LYS A 207 -2.93 -29.15 9.48
C LYS A 207 -2.23 -29.17 10.85
N LYS A 208 -3.02 -29.45 11.90
CA LYS A 208 -2.63 -29.75 13.29
C LYS A 208 -1.21 -30.32 13.45
N VAL A 209 -0.41 -29.84 14.41
CA VAL A 209 0.34 -30.60 15.46
C VAL A 209 0.73 -29.57 16.54
N SER A 210 0.15 -29.63 17.75
CA SER A 210 0.78 -30.18 18.95
C SER A 210 2.25 -29.80 19.14
N SER A 211 2.56 -29.21 20.30
CA SER A 211 3.82 -29.35 21.03
C SER A 211 4.94 -30.13 20.31
N ASN A 212 5.91 -29.43 19.74
CA ASN A 212 7.30 -29.55 20.17
C ASN A 212 8.21 -28.56 19.44
N ASN A 213 8.94 -27.81 20.25
CA ASN A 213 10.18 -27.11 19.97
C ASN A 213 10.99 -27.75 18.84
N LEU A 214 11.53 -26.92 17.92
CA LEU A 214 12.84 -27.11 17.30
C LEU A 214 13.15 -25.92 16.37
N PHE A 215 13.68 -24.83 16.93
CA PHE A 215 14.68 -23.99 16.25
C PHE A 215 15.66 -23.50 17.32
N ASN A 216 16.78 -24.20 17.42
CA ASN A 216 18.02 -23.72 18.02
C ASN A 216 19.02 -23.53 16.88
N PHE A 217 19.62 -22.33 16.86
CA PHE A 217 20.66 -21.79 15.97
C PHE A 217 20.22 -21.29 14.59
#